data_AF-A0A2N6MH61-F1
#
_entry.id   AF-A0A2N6MH61-F1
#
_cell.length_a   1.000
_cell.length_b   1.000
_cell.length_c   1.000
_cell.angle_alpha   90.00
_cell.angle_beta   90.00
_cell.angle_gamma   90.00
#
_symmetry.space_group_name_H-M   'P 1'
#
loop_
_entity.id
_entity.type
_entity.pdbx_description
1 polymer ?
#
loop_
_entity_poly.entity_id
_entity_poly.type
_entity_poly.pdbx_seq_one_letter_code
_entity_poly.pdbx_strand_id
1 'polypeptide(L)'
;IEESAKLIFPLGFYLKGRLRSEATGILLGTASAMGFAALETMGYAFVTLLRSQGNLLVLDGVLFARGLLSPAGHAAWTGLVCAVLWREREKAGRAVLNWQVLGAFLTAVLLHALWDIFNSFRGATFIASINLELLSMLVAYTSINLLNRRISEAKSAQIR
;
A
#
# COMPACT_ATOMS: atom_id res chain seq x y z
N ILE A 1 1.82 10.37 8.08
CA ILE A 1 2.49 11.12 6.98
C ILE A 1 2.53 10.27 5.70
N GLU A 2 2.94 9.01 5.79
CA GLU A 2 3.14 8.14 4.62
C GLU A 2 1.88 7.90 3.76
N GLU A 3 0.74 7.58 4.38
CA GLU A 3 -0.51 7.34 3.64
C GLU A 3 -0.97 8.56 2.85
N SER A 4 -0.83 9.75 3.43
CA SER A 4 -1.15 11.01 2.75
C SER A 4 -0.17 11.30 1.61
N ALA A 5 1.13 10.99 1.78
CA ALA A 5 2.14 11.20 0.75
C ALA A 5 1.90 10.31 -0.49
N LYS A 6 1.51 9.05 -0.31
CA LYS A 6 1.19 8.10 -1.39
C LYS A 6 0.04 8.57 -2.28
N LEU A 7 -0.87 9.37 -1.73
CA LEU A 7 -2.05 9.88 -2.44
C LEU A 7 -1.80 11.17 -3.23
N ILE A 8 -0.66 11.85 -3.06
CA ILE A 8 -0.38 13.13 -3.74
C ILE A 8 -0.49 12.97 -5.27
N PHE A 9 0.19 11.96 -5.83
CA PHE A 9 0.19 11.72 -7.27
C PHE A 9 -1.20 11.33 -7.80
N PRO A 10 -1.90 10.32 -7.23
CA PRO A 10 -3.29 10.03 -7.60
C PRO A 10 -4.21 11.25 -7.51
N LEU A 11 -4.17 12.01 -6.41
CA LEU A 11 -5.04 13.18 -6.22
C LEU A 11 -4.84 14.24 -7.32
N GLY A 12 -3.61 14.42 -7.82
CA GLY A 12 -3.35 15.29 -8.96
C GLY A 12 -4.15 14.90 -10.23
N PHE A 13 -4.29 13.60 -10.50
CA PHE A 13 -5.11 13.10 -11.61
C PHE A 13 -6.60 13.13 -11.30
N TYR A 14 -6.97 12.87 -10.04
CA TYR A 14 -8.34 12.92 -9.57
C TYR A 14 -8.95 14.31 -9.80
N LEU A 15 -8.24 15.34 -9.38
CA LEU A 15 -8.69 16.74 -9.43
C LEU A 15 -8.71 17.28 -10.87
N LYS A 16 -7.80 16.83 -11.75
CA LYS A 16 -7.85 17.17 -13.19
C LYS A 16 -9.08 16.60 -13.90
N GLY A 17 -9.71 15.59 -13.33
CA GLY A 17 -11.02 15.10 -13.73
C GLY A 17 -11.11 14.37 -15.09
N ARG A 18 -9.99 14.17 -15.78
CA ARG A 18 -9.95 13.48 -17.10
C ARG A 18 -10.13 11.97 -17.01
N LEU A 19 -9.58 11.36 -15.96
CA LEU A 19 -9.62 9.91 -15.75
C LEU A 19 -10.74 9.60 -14.77
N ARG A 20 -11.79 8.86 -15.17
CA ARG A 20 -13.01 8.70 -14.36
C ARG A 20 -13.32 7.28 -13.88
N SER A 21 -12.70 6.26 -14.46
CA SER A 21 -13.01 4.87 -14.11
C SER A 21 -12.33 4.41 -12.82
N GLU A 22 -13.02 3.55 -12.06
CA GLU A 22 -12.47 2.86 -10.89
C GLU A 22 -11.14 2.15 -11.20
N ALA A 23 -11.03 1.50 -12.36
CA ALA A 23 -9.81 0.82 -12.81
C ALA A 23 -8.60 1.77 -12.90
N THR A 24 -8.81 3.02 -13.33
CA THR A 24 -7.73 4.02 -13.34
C THR A 24 -7.33 4.43 -11.93
N GLY A 25 -8.29 4.57 -11.01
CA GLY A 25 -8.00 4.79 -9.59
C GLY A 25 -7.10 3.68 -9.03
N ILE A 26 -7.46 2.41 -9.27
CA ILE A 26 -6.66 1.26 -8.84
C ILE A 26 -5.24 1.33 -9.41
N LEU A 27 -5.09 1.59 -10.71
CA LEU A 27 -3.80 1.61 -11.38
C LEU A 27 -2.90 2.73 -10.84
N LEU A 28 -3.41 3.95 -10.74
CA LEU A 28 -2.66 5.10 -10.24
C LEU A 28 -2.29 4.93 -8.76
N GLY A 29 -3.21 4.44 -7.94
CA GLY A 29 -2.98 4.20 -6.51
C GLY A 29 -1.91 3.14 -6.27
N THR A 30 -2.05 1.99 -6.93
CA THR A 30 -1.09 0.87 -6.83
C THR A 30 0.30 1.31 -7.32
N ALA A 31 0.38 2.00 -8.46
CA ALA A 31 1.65 2.47 -9.02
C ALA A 31 2.37 3.47 -8.10
N SER A 32 1.63 4.46 -7.57
CA SER A 32 2.17 5.45 -6.63
C SER A 32 2.73 4.78 -5.37
N ALA A 33 1.99 3.81 -4.83
CA ALA A 33 2.38 3.11 -3.61
C ALA A 33 3.55 2.16 -3.81
N MET A 34 3.66 1.48 -4.95
CA MET A 34 4.84 0.68 -5.29
C MET A 34 6.09 1.56 -5.39
N GLY A 35 5.99 2.73 -6.02
CA GLY A 35 7.08 3.70 -6.08
C GLY A 35 7.51 4.19 -4.69
N PHE A 36 6.54 4.51 -3.83
CA PHE A 36 6.81 4.89 -2.44
C PHE A 36 7.51 3.76 -1.67
N ALA A 37 7.00 2.53 -1.75
CA ALA A 37 7.56 1.37 -1.05
C ALA A 37 9.01 1.06 -1.50
N ALA A 38 9.32 1.26 -2.78
CA ALA A 38 10.68 1.14 -3.30
C ALA A 38 11.61 2.18 -2.67
N LEU A 39 11.22 3.46 -2.68
CA LEU A 39 12.00 4.54 -2.06
C LEU A 39 12.19 4.35 -0.56
N GLU A 40 11.12 3.95 0.14
CA GLU A 40 11.15 3.65 1.57
C GLU A 40 12.13 2.50 1.86
N THR A 41 12.04 1.40 1.11
CA THR A 41 12.94 0.24 1.25
C THR A 41 14.39 0.61 0.99
N MET A 42 14.66 1.44 -0.03
CA MET A 42 15.99 1.98 -0.28
C MET A 42 16.51 2.84 0.88
N GLY A 43 15.65 3.67 1.48
CA GLY A 43 15.99 4.45 2.67
C GLY A 43 16.38 3.59 3.86
N TYR A 44 15.59 2.55 4.16
CA TYR A 44 15.91 1.58 5.22
C TYR A 44 17.22 0.83 4.95
N ALA A 45 17.42 0.38 3.72
CA ALA A 45 18.64 -0.32 3.30
C ALA A 45 19.88 0.58 3.47
N PHE A 46 19.79 1.85 3.04
CA PHE A 46 20.87 2.81 3.18
C PHE A 46 21.22 3.11 4.64
N VAL A 47 20.21 3.38 5.48
CA VAL A 47 20.42 3.59 6.92
C VAL A 47 21.03 2.35 7.58
N THR A 48 20.58 1.16 7.18
CA THR A 48 21.13 -0.12 7.68
C THR A 48 22.60 -0.28 7.30
N LEU A 49 22.96 -0.01 6.05
CA LEU A 49 24.33 -0.09 5.57
C LEU A 49 25.28 0.83 6.35
N LEU A 50 24.86 2.07 6.61
CA LEU A 50 25.64 3.04 7.38
C LEU A 50 25.81 2.59 8.84
N ARG A 51 24.72 2.14 9.49
CA ARG A 51 24.75 1.70 10.89
C ARG A 51 25.50 0.40 11.10
N SER A 52 25.49 -0.48 10.10
CA SER A 52 26.18 -1.77 10.14
C SER A 52 27.64 -1.69 9.72
N GLN A 53 28.17 -0.49 9.46
CA GLN A 53 29.53 -0.24 8.96
C GLN A 53 29.85 -1.04 7.69
N GLY A 54 28.87 -1.18 6.80
CA GLY A 54 29.05 -1.91 5.54
C GLY A 54 28.74 -3.41 5.60
N ASN A 55 28.14 -3.92 6.68
CA ASN A 55 27.76 -5.34 6.76
C ASN A 55 26.62 -5.67 5.79
N LEU A 56 26.97 -6.41 4.73
CA LEU A 56 26.05 -6.81 3.65
C LEU A 56 25.07 -7.90 4.06
N LEU A 57 25.40 -8.74 5.05
CA LEU A 57 24.50 -9.81 5.51
C LEU A 57 23.26 -9.23 6.20
N VAL A 58 23.45 -8.16 6.98
CA VAL A 58 22.34 -7.42 7.62
C VAL A 58 21.52 -6.64 6.59
N LEU A 59 22.18 -6.09 5.57
CA LEU A 59 21.54 -5.40 4.46
C LEU A 59 20.62 -6.34 3.67
N ASP A 60 21.11 -7.52 3.29
CA ASP A 60 20.37 -8.50 2.50
C ASP A 60 19.11 -8.97 3.23
N GLY A 61 19.17 -9.16 4.56
CA GLY A 61 18.00 -9.51 5.36
C GLY A 61 16.91 -8.43 5.34
N VAL A 62 17.30 -7.15 5.38
CA VAL A 62 16.35 -6.02 5.27
C VAL A 62 15.75 -5.93 3.87
N LEU A 63 16.59 -6.05 2.83
CA LEU A 63 16.16 -5.99 1.44
C LEU A 63 15.23 -7.14 1.09
N PHE A 64 15.52 -8.36 1.53
CA PHE A 64 14.70 -9.53 1.23
C PHE A 64 13.32 -9.42 1.92
N ALA A 65 13.32 -9.16 3.22
CA ALA A 65 12.07 -9.12 3.97
C ALA A 65 11.17 -7.94 3.56
N ARG A 66 11.75 -6.77 3.28
CA ARG A 66 10.97 -5.59 2.88
C ARG A 66 10.64 -5.58 1.38
N GLY A 67 11.55 -6.07 0.53
CA GLY A 67 11.44 -6.01 -0.93
C GLY A 67 10.23 -6.75 -1.50
N LEU A 68 9.71 -7.76 -0.81
CA LEU A 68 8.50 -8.47 -1.21
C LEU A 68 7.25 -7.99 -0.47
N LEU A 69 7.36 -7.85 0.85
CA LEU A 69 6.21 -7.70 1.73
C LEU A 69 5.70 -6.25 1.82
N SER A 70 6.60 -5.27 1.82
CA SER A 70 6.23 -3.85 1.88
C SER A 70 5.53 -3.39 0.59
N PRO A 71 6.04 -3.66 -0.62
CA PRO A 71 5.34 -3.26 -1.85
C PRO A 71 3.93 -3.88 -1.96
N ALA A 72 3.77 -5.14 -1.57
CA ALA A 72 2.49 -5.84 -1.62
C ALA A 72 1.42 -5.18 -0.72
N GLY A 73 1.76 -4.86 0.54
CA GLY A 73 0.85 -4.17 1.46
C GLY A 73 0.52 -2.75 0.98
N HIS A 74 1.55 -1.97 0.65
CA HIS A 74 1.38 -0.56 0.27
C HIS A 74 0.55 -0.43 -1.01
N ALA A 75 0.84 -1.27 -2.01
CA ALA A 75 0.10 -1.34 -3.26
C ALA A 75 -1.37 -1.68 -3.03
N ALA A 76 -1.66 -2.69 -2.21
CA ALA A 76 -3.03 -3.12 -1.92
C ALA A 76 -3.83 -2.04 -1.18
N TRP A 77 -3.27 -1.43 -0.15
CA TRP A 77 -3.98 -0.44 0.67
C TRP A 77 -4.24 0.85 -0.10
N THR A 78 -3.22 1.40 -0.76
CA THR A 78 -3.37 2.64 -1.54
C THR A 78 -4.23 2.42 -2.80
N GLY A 79 -4.08 1.25 -3.45
CA GLY A 79 -4.92 0.84 -4.56
C GLY A 79 -6.40 0.78 -4.16
N LEU A 80 -6.71 0.20 -2.98
CA LEU A 80 -8.08 0.14 -2.45
C LEU A 80 -8.66 1.54 -2.17
N VAL A 81 -7.88 2.42 -1.55
CA VAL A 81 -8.30 3.82 -1.28
C VAL A 81 -8.63 4.53 -2.59
N CYS A 82 -7.76 4.41 -3.60
CA CYS A 82 -7.97 5.04 -4.89
C CYS A 82 -9.12 4.41 -5.69
N ALA A 83 -9.35 3.09 -5.55
CA ALA A 83 -10.51 2.41 -6.13
C ALA A 83 -11.81 3.03 -5.62
N VAL A 84 -11.95 3.13 -4.29
CA VAL A 84 -13.14 3.72 -3.67
C VAL A 84 -13.29 5.19 -4.05
N LEU A 85 -12.20 5.95 -4.04
CA LEU A 85 -12.20 7.37 -4.42
C LEU A 85 -12.71 7.61 -5.86
N TRP A 86 -12.26 6.80 -6.83
CA TRP A 86 -12.73 6.91 -8.21
C TRP A 86 -14.15 6.39 -8.40
N ARG A 87 -14.51 5.29 -7.74
CA ARG A 87 -15.86 4.74 -7.81
C ARG A 87 -16.91 5.71 -7.29
N GLU A 88 -16.64 6.39 -6.18
CA GLU A 88 -17.58 7.35 -5.61
C GLU A 88 -17.68 8.62 -6.48
N ARG A 89 -16.58 9.01 -7.15
CA ARG A 89 -16.61 10.06 -8.17
C ARG A 89 -17.45 9.68 -9.39
N GLU A 90 -17.31 8.45 -9.86
CA GLU A 90 -18.05 7.94 -11.01
C GLU A 90 -19.56 7.96 -10.73
N LYS A 91 -19.98 7.50 -9.54
CA LYS A 91 -21.38 7.56 -9.09
C LYS A 91 -21.92 8.99 -8.96
N ALA A 92 -21.11 9.92 -8.45
CA ALA A 92 -21.55 11.29 -8.20
C ALA A 92 -21.46 12.21 -9.44
N GLY A 93 -20.75 11.80 -10.49
CA GLY A 93 -20.44 12.62 -11.67
C GLY A 93 -19.47 13.78 -11.42
N ARG A 94 -19.00 13.96 -10.18
CA ARG A 94 -18.10 15.04 -9.73
C ARG A 94 -17.12 14.52 -8.68
N ALA A 95 -16.05 15.27 -8.44
CA ALA A 95 -15.12 14.96 -7.35
C ALA A 95 -15.86 15.01 -6.01
N VAL A 96 -15.75 13.94 -5.21
CA VAL A 96 -16.40 13.78 -3.91
C VAL A 96 -15.46 13.12 -2.92
N LEU A 97 -15.50 13.60 -1.68
CA LEU A 97 -14.90 12.96 -0.51
C LEU A 97 -16.04 12.63 0.45
N ASN A 98 -16.51 11.39 0.41
CA ASN A 98 -17.60 10.91 1.26
C ASN A 98 -17.09 9.95 2.33
N TRP A 99 -18.01 9.51 3.21
CA TRP A 99 -17.68 8.62 4.32
C TRP A 99 -17.08 7.28 3.87
N GLN A 100 -17.43 6.80 2.68
CA GLN A 100 -16.90 5.58 2.09
C GLN A 100 -15.41 5.72 1.76
N VAL A 101 -15.01 6.86 1.17
CA VAL A 101 -13.59 7.16 0.91
C VAL A 101 -12.82 7.32 2.23
N LEU A 102 -13.41 8.03 3.20
CA LEU A 102 -12.76 8.20 4.51
C LEU A 102 -12.59 6.86 5.24
N GLY A 103 -13.59 5.97 5.18
CA GLY A 103 -13.52 4.63 5.73
C GLY A 103 -12.45 3.77 5.07
N ALA A 104 -12.30 3.85 3.74
CA ALA A 104 -11.22 3.16 3.02
C ALA A 104 -9.84 3.69 3.44
N PHE A 105 -9.68 5.01 3.55
CA PHE A 105 -8.44 5.64 4.00
C PHE A 105 -8.10 5.24 5.44
N LEU A 106 -9.08 5.28 6.35
CA LEU A 106 -8.89 4.86 7.74
C LEU A 106 -8.49 3.39 7.83
N THR A 107 -9.10 2.53 7.00
CA THR A 107 -8.73 1.10 6.93
C THR A 107 -7.27 0.92 6.51
N ALA A 108 -6.82 1.66 5.49
CA ALA A 108 -5.42 1.64 5.06
C ALA A 108 -4.47 2.12 6.17
N VAL A 109 -4.79 3.22 6.84
CA VAL A 109 -4.02 3.74 7.98
C VAL A 109 -3.93 2.73 9.12
N LEU A 110 -5.04 2.07 9.47
CA LEU A 110 -5.06 1.08 10.55
C LEU A 110 -4.24 -0.16 10.20
N LEU A 111 -4.38 -0.69 8.98
CA LEU A 111 -3.60 -1.84 8.51
C LEU A 111 -2.10 -1.52 8.50
N HIS A 112 -1.74 -0.31 8.06
CA HIS A 112 -0.36 0.13 8.04
C HIS A 112 0.21 0.36 9.46
N ALA A 113 -0.55 1.01 10.34
CA ALA A 113 -0.12 1.19 11.73
C ALA A 113 0.08 -0.15 12.44
N LEU A 114 -0.82 -1.11 12.22
CA LEU A 114 -0.66 -2.48 12.73
C LEU A 114 0.60 -3.13 12.18
N TRP A 115 0.85 -3.00 10.88
CA TRP A 115 2.07 -3.49 10.24
C TRP A 115 3.35 -2.91 10.86
N ASP A 116 3.40 -1.61 11.10
CA ASP A 116 4.55 -0.94 11.70
C ASP A 116 4.79 -1.38 13.14
N ILE A 117 3.71 -1.51 13.92
CA ILE A 117 3.77 -2.04 15.28
C ILE A 117 4.36 -3.46 15.26
N PHE A 118 3.85 -4.34 14.40
CA PHE A 118 4.38 -5.71 14.29
C PHE A 118 5.85 -5.72 13.86
N ASN A 119 6.25 -4.90 12.89
CA ASN A 119 7.65 -4.83 12.47
C ASN A 119 8.57 -4.22 13.53
N SER A 120 8.07 -3.37 14.42
CA SER A 120 8.83 -2.82 15.54
C SER A 120 9.20 -3.88 16.59
N PHE A 121 8.48 -5.00 16.64
CA PHE A 121 8.80 -6.14 17.51
C PHE A 121 9.79 -7.16 16.89
N ARG A 122 10.29 -6.92 15.67
CA ARG A 122 11.33 -7.75 15.06
C ARG A 122 12.60 -7.71 15.91
N GLY A 123 13.03 -8.87 16.41
CA GLY A 123 14.31 -9.02 17.11
C GLY A 123 14.24 -9.63 18.52
N ALA A 124 13.04 -9.90 19.07
CA ALA A 124 12.93 -10.51 20.40
C ALA A 124 13.51 -11.94 20.45
N THR A 125 13.26 -12.76 19.42
CA THR A 125 13.82 -14.10 19.21
C THR A 125 13.73 -14.49 17.73
N PHE A 126 14.50 -15.51 17.30
CA PHE A 126 14.38 -16.08 15.94
C PHE A 126 12.95 -16.57 15.62
N ILE A 127 12.29 -17.21 16.60
CA ILE A 127 10.90 -17.68 16.48
C ILE A 127 9.93 -16.50 16.33
N ALA A 128 10.15 -15.40 17.07
CA ALA A 128 9.35 -14.18 16.91
C ALA A 128 9.51 -13.58 15.50
N SER A 129 10.73 -13.58 14.95
CA SER A 129 10.98 -13.09 13.58
C SER A 129 10.23 -13.91 12.53
N ILE A 130 10.23 -15.25 12.63
CA ILE A 130 9.48 -16.12 11.70
C ILE A 130 7.97 -15.89 11.82
N ASN A 131 7.42 -15.85 13.04
CA ASN A 131 6.00 -15.63 13.25
C ASN A 131 5.55 -14.26 12.70
N LEU A 132 6.37 -13.23 12.87
CA LEU A 132 6.12 -11.90 12.31
C LEU A 132 6.16 -11.90 10.78
N GLU A 133 7.06 -12.65 10.16
CA GLU A 133 7.15 -12.78 8.71
C GLU A 133 5.94 -13.54 8.12
N LEU A 134 5.48 -14.61 8.79
CA LEU A 134 4.26 -15.32 8.40
C LEU A 134 3.00 -14.46 8.55
N LEU A 135 2.89 -13.69 9.65
CA LEU A 135 1.78 -12.75 9.83
C LEU A 135 1.82 -11.66 8.75
N SER A 136 3.01 -11.18 8.43
CA SER A 136 3.24 -10.20 7.37
C SER A 136 2.78 -10.72 6.01
N MET A 137 3.11 -11.97 5.68
CA MET A 137 2.61 -12.64 4.48
C MET A 137 1.09 -12.77 4.48
N LEU A 138 0.46 -13.10 5.60
CA LEU A 138 -0.99 -13.22 5.71
C LEU A 138 -1.69 -11.88 5.48
N VAL A 139 -1.18 -10.79 6.05
CA VAL A 139 -1.70 -9.43 5.83
C VAL A 139 -1.55 -9.02 4.37
N ALA A 140 -0.39 -9.28 3.75
CA ALA A 140 -0.18 -9.00 2.33
C ALA A 140 -1.15 -9.82 1.45
N TYR A 141 -1.29 -11.12 1.72
CA TYR A 141 -2.19 -12.01 0.99
C TYR A 141 -3.66 -11.56 1.09
N THR A 142 -4.14 -11.26 2.30
CA THR A 142 -5.52 -10.78 2.50
C THR A 142 -5.76 -9.44 1.81
N SER A 143 -4.80 -8.52 1.88
CA SER A 143 -4.86 -7.20 1.24
C SER A 143 -4.91 -7.32 -0.28
N ILE A 144 -4.08 -8.18 -0.88
CA ILE A 144 -4.10 -8.47 -2.33
C ILE A 144 -5.44 -9.09 -2.73
N ASN A 145 -6.00 -10.00 -1.94
CA ASN A 145 -7.32 -10.57 -2.21
C ASN A 145 -8.44 -9.53 -2.20
N LEU A 146 -8.40 -8.58 -1.25
CA LEU A 146 -9.35 -7.46 -1.22
C LEU A 146 -9.21 -6.58 -2.47
N LEU A 147 -7.98 -6.28 -2.89
CA LEU A 147 -7.74 -5.52 -4.11
C LEU A 147 -8.21 -6.28 -5.36
N ASN A 148 -7.92 -7.58 -5.46
CA ASN A 148 -8.34 -8.42 -6.58
C ASN A 148 -9.87 -8.49 -6.72
N ARG A 149 -10.59 -8.54 -5.59
CA ARG A 149 -12.06 -8.45 -5.59
C ARG A 149 -12.53 -7.13 -6.19
N ARG A 150 -11.91 -6.00 -5.82
CA ARG A 150 -12.23 -4.69 -6.41
C ARG A 150 -11.87 -4.58 -7.88
N ILE A 151 -10.73 -5.13 -8.30
CA ILE A 151 -10.36 -5.19 -9.72
C ILE A 151 -11.41 -5.97 -10.52
N SER A 152 -11.89 -7.10 -9.99
CA SER A 152 -12.93 -7.90 -10.63
C SER A 152 -14.25 -7.12 -10.77
N GLU A 153 -14.70 -6.49 -9.68
CA GLU A 153 -15.92 -5.67 -9.67
C GLU A 153 -15.82 -4.50 -10.66
N ALA A 154 -14.69 -3.79 -10.70
CA ALA A 154 -14.45 -2.67 -11.60
C ALA A 154 -14.48 -3.10 -13.07
N LYS A 155 -13.90 -4.27 -13.40
CA LYS A 155 -13.95 -4.84 -14.76
C LYS A 155 -15.38 -5.19 -15.17
N SER A 156 -16.16 -5.81 -14.28
CA SER A 156 -17.56 -6.14 -14.56
C SER A 156 -18.43 -4.89 -14.77
N ALA A 157 -18.13 -3.78 -14.09
CA ALA A 157 -18.84 -2.52 -14.27
C ALA A 157 -18.55 -1.84 -15.62
N GLN A 158 -17.35 -2.00 -16.18
CA GLN A 158 -16.98 -1.41 -17.48
C GLN A 158 -17.61 -2.13 -18.70
N ILE A 159 -18.09 -3.35 -18.54
CA ILE A 159 -18.69 -4.15 -19.63
C ILE A 159 -20.20 -3.89 -19.75
N ARG A 160 -20.82 -3.26 -18.74
CA ARG A 160 -22.23 -2.86 -18.75
C ARG A 160 -22.42 -1.47 -19.33
#